data_AF-A0A969JM77-F1
#
_entry.id   AF-A0A969JM77-F1
#
_cell.length_a   1.000
_cell.length_b   1.000
_cell.length_c   1.000
_cell.angle_alpha   90.00
_cell.angle_beta   90.00
_cell.angle_gamma   90.00
#
_symmetry.space_group_name_H-M   'P 1'
#
loop_
_entity.id
_entity.type
_entity.pdbx_description
1 polymer ?
#
loop_
_entity_poly.entity_id
_entity_poly.type
_entity_poly.pdbx_seq_one_letter_code
_entity_poly.pdbx_strand_id
1 'polypeptide(L)'
;MQDGIASRVTQTDADRFCLDGQRLVVSNGVAYGAPGAEYRTEIETYSRIRAFAGAGVGPQYFVVEAADGRIFEYGTTPDSRVDGSSAAAHPTIPAWIWALSRIRDRSGNVIDFSYSEDLHNGGFRVVGVRYNSNPGAGVRRLARTRFQL
;
A
#
# COMPACT_ATOMS: atom_id res chain seq x y z
N MET A 1 -19.87 5.97 6.16
CA MET A 1 -20.07 4.53 5.87
C MET A 1 -21.00 4.47 4.68
N GLN A 2 -20.48 4.24 3.47
CA GLN A 2 -21.18 4.66 2.24
C GLN A 2 -22.07 3.60 1.61
N ASP A 3 -21.94 2.32 1.98
CA ASP A 3 -22.72 1.23 1.36
C ASP A 3 -23.79 0.60 2.27
N GLY A 4 -24.06 1.17 3.45
CA GLY A 4 -25.12 0.70 4.36
C GLY A 4 -24.94 -0.72 4.93
N ILE A 5 -24.01 -1.51 4.39
CA ILE A 5 -23.60 -2.85 4.81
C ILE A 5 -22.09 -2.96 4.59
N ALA A 6 -21.31 -3.03 5.66
CA ALA A 6 -19.92 -3.49 5.55
C ALA A 6 -19.96 -5.01 5.31
N SER A 7 -19.90 -5.41 4.04
CA SER A 7 -19.72 -6.82 3.69
C SER A 7 -18.30 -7.27 4.01
N ARG A 8 -18.15 -8.53 4.42
CA ARG A 8 -16.81 -9.13 4.60
C ARG A 8 -16.08 -9.09 3.25
N VAL A 9 -14.78 -8.81 3.28
CA VAL A 9 -13.89 -8.95 2.11
C VAL A 9 -14.06 -10.37 1.57
N THR A 10 -14.51 -10.49 0.33
CA THR A 10 -14.85 -11.79 -0.29
C THR A 10 -13.68 -12.38 -1.07
N GLN A 11 -12.61 -11.60 -1.27
CA GLN A 11 -11.46 -11.85 -2.14
C GLN A 11 -11.85 -12.19 -3.58
N THR A 12 -12.98 -11.65 -4.03
CA THR A 12 -13.44 -11.79 -5.41
C THR A 12 -13.28 -10.48 -6.16
N ASP A 13 -13.45 -10.52 -7.48
CA ASP A 13 -13.43 -9.34 -8.35
C ASP A 13 -14.53 -8.32 -8.02
N ALA A 14 -15.48 -8.67 -7.14
CA ALA A 14 -16.48 -7.77 -6.60
C ALA A 14 -15.93 -6.82 -5.52
N ASP A 15 -14.83 -7.20 -4.86
CA ASP A 15 -14.20 -6.41 -3.81
C ASP A 15 -13.63 -5.11 -4.36
N ARG A 16 -13.70 -4.07 -3.53
CA ARG A 16 -13.22 -2.74 -3.87
C ARG A 16 -12.09 -2.35 -2.94
N PHE A 17 -11.01 -1.85 -3.53
CA PHE A 17 -9.93 -1.20 -2.81
C PHE A 17 -10.39 0.14 -2.27
N CYS A 18 -9.84 0.50 -1.11
CA CYS A 18 -10.02 1.80 -0.48
C CYS A 18 -8.66 2.40 -0.13
N LEU A 19 -8.54 3.72 -0.28
CA LEU A 19 -7.43 4.51 0.24
C LEU A 19 -7.99 5.42 1.33
N ASP A 20 -7.47 5.32 2.56
CA ASP A 20 -7.94 6.10 3.72
C ASP A 20 -9.47 6.07 3.94
N GLY A 21 -10.08 4.91 3.65
CA GLY A 21 -11.52 4.70 3.75
C GLY A 21 -12.34 5.24 2.57
N GLN A 22 -11.71 5.90 1.59
CA GLN A 22 -12.32 6.31 0.33
C GLN A 22 -12.23 5.19 -0.69
N ARG A 23 -13.36 4.80 -1.28
CA ARG A 23 -13.40 3.80 -2.34
C ARG A 23 -12.61 4.25 -3.57
N LEU A 24 -11.89 3.33 -4.20
CA LEU A 24 -11.16 3.57 -5.43
C LEU A 24 -12.01 3.22 -6.66
N VAL A 25 -11.95 4.09 -7.67
CA VAL A 25 -12.63 3.97 -8.97
C VAL A 25 -11.59 3.99 -10.08
N VAL A 26 -11.66 3.04 -11.01
CA VAL A 26 -10.75 2.97 -12.17
C VAL A 26 -10.95 4.20 -13.06
N SER A 27 -9.85 4.77 -13.55
CA SER A 27 -9.81 6.01 -14.31
C SER A 27 -9.18 5.88 -15.71
N ASN A 28 -8.48 4.78 -16.00
CA ASN A 28 -7.78 4.55 -17.28
C ASN A 28 -8.36 3.41 -18.13
N GLY A 29 -9.53 2.88 -17.77
CA GLY A 29 -10.23 1.83 -18.53
C GLY A 29 -9.63 0.41 -18.43
N VAL A 30 -8.54 0.22 -17.69
CA VAL A 30 -7.98 -1.11 -17.39
C VAL A 30 -8.88 -1.84 -16.39
N ALA A 31 -9.02 -3.16 -16.50
CA ALA A 31 -9.85 -3.95 -15.59
C ALA A 31 -9.50 -3.71 -14.11
N TYR A 32 -10.51 -3.66 -13.25
CA TYR A 32 -10.33 -3.44 -11.81
C TYR A 32 -9.42 -4.51 -11.21
N GLY A 33 -8.45 -4.12 -10.39
CA GLY A 33 -7.45 -5.03 -9.80
C GLY A 33 -6.36 -5.51 -10.76
N ALA A 34 -6.48 -5.24 -12.06
CA ALA A 34 -5.47 -5.68 -13.02
C ALA A 34 -4.19 -4.82 -12.94
N PRO A 35 -3.03 -5.40 -13.29
CA PRO A 35 -1.79 -4.67 -13.44
C PRO A 35 -1.91 -3.44 -14.34
N GLY A 36 -1.40 -2.30 -13.87
CA GLY A 36 -1.47 -1.05 -14.62
C GLY A 36 -2.83 -0.35 -14.54
N ALA A 37 -3.80 -0.89 -13.79
CA ALA A 37 -5.01 -0.14 -13.47
C ALA A 37 -4.66 1.13 -12.68
N GLU A 38 -5.25 2.24 -13.11
CA GLU A 38 -5.12 3.53 -12.45
C GLU A 38 -6.45 3.92 -11.84
N TYR A 39 -6.42 4.44 -10.63
CA TYR A 39 -7.58 4.77 -9.85
C TYR A 39 -7.53 6.22 -9.39
N ARG A 40 -8.72 6.71 -9.04
CA ARG A 40 -8.94 7.88 -8.20
C ARG A 40 -9.85 7.51 -7.05
N THR A 41 -9.87 8.31 -6.01
CA THR A 41 -10.87 8.21 -4.96
C THR A 41 -12.24 8.63 -5.50
N GLU A 42 -13.31 8.00 -5.00
CA GLU A 42 -14.69 8.32 -5.38
C GLU A 42 -15.01 9.80 -5.13
N ILE A 43 -14.58 10.34 -3.99
CA ILE A 43 -14.48 11.78 -3.77
C ILE A 43 -13.09 12.22 -4.19
N GLU A 44 -13.00 12.98 -5.28
CA GLU A 44 -11.73 13.35 -5.91
C GLU A 44 -10.78 14.07 -4.95
N THR A 45 -9.56 13.54 -4.81
CA THR A 45 -8.46 14.16 -4.05
C THR A 45 -7.33 14.66 -4.95
N TYR A 46 -7.48 14.55 -6.28
CA TYR A 46 -6.45 14.80 -7.29
C TYR A 46 -5.21 13.91 -7.12
N SER A 47 -5.39 12.74 -6.52
CA SER A 47 -4.36 11.72 -6.40
C SER A 47 -4.45 10.75 -7.58
N ARG A 48 -3.30 10.34 -8.12
CA ARG A 48 -3.20 9.26 -9.11
C ARG A 48 -2.72 8.00 -8.40
N ILE A 49 -3.57 6.98 -8.33
CA ILE A 49 -3.24 5.70 -7.71
C ILE A 49 -2.98 4.68 -8.82
N ARG A 50 -1.89 3.93 -8.77
CA ARG A 50 -1.57 2.90 -9.76
C ARG A 50 -1.29 1.56 -9.10
N ALA A 51 -1.94 0.51 -9.61
CA ALA A 51 -1.70 -0.87 -9.21
C ALA A 51 -0.58 -1.51 -10.03
N PHE A 52 0.29 -2.27 -9.37
CA PHE A 52 1.38 -3.00 -10.00
C PHE A 52 1.26 -4.51 -9.70
N ALA A 53 1.58 -5.34 -10.69
CA ALA A 53 1.48 -6.80 -10.59
C ALA A 53 2.56 -7.41 -9.70
N GLY A 54 2.29 -8.63 -9.24
CA GLY A 54 3.29 -9.61 -8.81
C GLY A 54 2.96 -11.00 -9.35
N ALA A 55 3.62 -12.04 -8.84
CA ALA A 55 3.40 -13.44 -9.25
C ALA A 55 2.05 -14.05 -8.82
N GLY A 56 1.14 -13.26 -8.24
CA GLY A 56 -0.08 -13.71 -7.57
C GLY A 56 -1.36 -13.09 -8.13
N VAL A 57 -2.46 -13.29 -7.41
CA VAL A 57 -3.78 -12.71 -7.71
C VAL A 57 -3.87 -11.27 -7.19
N GLY A 58 -4.23 -10.34 -8.07
CA GLY A 58 -4.39 -8.92 -7.74
C GLY A 58 -3.08 -8.12 -7.68
N PRO A 59 -3.13 -6.86 -7.21
CA PRO A 59 -1.95 -5.99 -7.14
C PRO A 59 -0.95 -6.46 -6.09
N GLN A 60 0.34 -6.47 -6.42
CA GLN A 60 1.41 -6.69 -5.44
C GLN A 60 1.65 -5.46 -4.59
N TYR A 61 1.55 -4.27 -5.18
CA TYR A 61 1.73 -3.00 -4.51
C TYR A 61 0.98 -1.88 -5.24
N PHE A 62 0.80 -0.77 -4.54
CA PHE A 62 0.23 0.45 -5.09
C PHE A 62 1.23 1.60 -4.97
N VAL A 63 1.19 2.49 -5.95
CA VAL A 63 1.86 3.80 -5.88
C VAL A 63 0.81 4.88 -5.98
N VAL A 64 0.85 5.84 -5.06
CA VAL A 64 -0.03 7.01 -5.03
C VAL A 64 0.83 8.25 -5.26
N GLU A 65 0.57 8.95 -6.36
CA GLU A 65 1.07 10.31 -6.58
C GLU A 65 0.02 11.29 -6.08
N ALA A 66 0.30 11.97 -4.96
CA ALA A 66 -0.62 12.94 -4.38
C ALA A 66 -0.53 14.31 -5.06
N ALA A 67 -1.58 15.12 -4.91
CA ALA A 67 -1.68 16.46 -5.49
C ALA A 67 -0.55 17.41 -5.04
N ASP A 68 -0.01 17.21 -3.85
CA ASP A 68 1.12 17.99 -3.32
C ASP A 68 2.50 17.53 -3.84
N GLY A 69 2.52 16.54 -4.74
CA GLY A 69 3.72 16.03 -5.37
C GLY A 69 4.46 14.96 -4.54
N ARG A 70 3.98 14.59 -3.36
CA ARG A 70 4.50 13.42 -2.63
C ARG A 70 4.09 12.13 -3.32
N ILE A 71 4.98 11.15 -3.23
CA ILE A 71 4.78 9.80 -3.75
C ILE A 71 4.72 8.85 -2.55
N PHE A 72 3.65 8.08 -2.46
CA PHE A 72 3.42 7.08 -1.41
C PHE A 72 3.44 5.69 -2.05
N GLU A 73 4.25 4.81 -1.50
CA GLU A 73 4.39 3.43 -1.94
C GLU A 73 3.80 2.50 -0.87
N TYR A 74 2.85 1.65 -1.25
CA TYR A 74 2.13 0.75 -0.35
C TYR A 74 2.40 -0.71 -0.73
N GLY A 75 2.82 -1.53 0.24
CA GLY A 75 3.06 -2.96 0.04
C GLY A 75 4.32 -3.31 -0.77
N THR A 76 5.27 -2.38 -0.91
CA THR A 76 6.51 -2.63 -1.69
C THR A 76 7.54 -3.49 -0.95
N THR A 77 7.37 -3.71 0.35
CA THR A 77 8.17 -4.65 1.15
C THR A 77 7.31 -5.80 1.68
N PRO A 78 7.87 -7.00 1.89
CA PRO A 78 7.10 -8.14 2.38
C PRO A 78 6.33 -7.87 3.66
N ASP A 79 6.93 -7.17 4.62
CA ASP A 79 6.32 -6.81 5.91
C ASP A 79 5.25 -5.72 5.82
N SER A 80 5.08 -5.10 4.65
CA SER A 80 4.05 -4.08 4.43
C SER A 80 2.84 -4.61 3.65
N ARG A 81 2.74 -5.94 3.49
CA ARG A 81 1.65 -6.58 2.77
C ARG A 81 1.03 -7.65 3.66
N VAL A 82 -0.12 -7.31 4.23
CA VAL A 82 -0.85 -8.20 5.13
C VAL A 82 -1.73 -9.12 4.30
N ASP A 83 -1.34 -10.39 4.26
CA ASP A 83 -2.12 -11.52 3.79
C ASP A 83 -2.50 -12.43 4.96
N GLY A 84 -3.54 -13.24 4.79
CA GLY A 84 -3.98 -14.21 5.80
C GLY A 84 -2.96 -15.31 6.13
N SER A 85 -1.83 -15.33 5.43
CA SER A 85 -0.63 -16.13 5.71
C SER A 85 0.50 -15.57 4.83
N SER A 86 1.72 -15.47 5.36
CA SER A 86 2.79 -14.67 4.74
C SER A 86 2.86 -14.82 3.23
N ALA A 87 2.99 -13.68 2.55
CA ALA A 87 3.09 -13.61 1.11
C ALA A 87 4.18 -14.48 0.48
N ALA A 88 5.19 -14.85 1.27
CA ALA A 88 6.25 -15.76 0.88
C ALA A 88 5.82 -17.24 0.93
N ALA A 89 4.88 -17.60 1.82
CA ALA A 89 4.33 -18.93 1.96
C ALA A 89 3.18 -19.22 1.00
N HIS A 90 2.37 -18.21 0.65
CA HIS A 90 1.21 -18.38 -0.23
C HIS A 90 1.04 -17.23 -1.24
N PRO A 91 1.86 -17.20 -2.32
CA PRO A 91 1.80 -16.15 -3.34
C PRO A 91 0.47 -16.11 -4.12
N THR A 92 -0.42 -17.08 -3.91
CA THR A 92 -1.74 -17.16 -4.54
C THR A 92 -2.84 -16.51 -3.71
N ILE A 93 -2.61 -16.15 -2.44
CA ILE A 93 -3.61 -15.49 -1.60
C ILE A 93 -3.51 -13.97 -1.83
N PRO A 94 -4.62 -13.31 -2.22
CA PRO A 94 -4.61 -11.86 -2.39
C PRO A 94 -4.43 -11.19 -1.02
N ALA A 95 -3.57 -10.16 -0.97
CA ALA A 95 -3.42 -9.33 0.22
C ALA A 95 -4.71 -8.55 0.50
N TRP A 96 -5.01 -8.30 1.77
CA TRP A 96 -6.20 -7.50 2.15
C TRP A 96 -5.79 -6.09 2.57
N ILE A 97 -4.53 -5.90 2.96
CA ILE A 97 -3.96 -4.60 3.32
C ILE A 97 -2.58 -4.44 2.68
N TRP A 98 -2.40 -3.32 1.98
CA TRP A 98 -1.09 -2.82 1.58
C TRP A 98 -0.76 -1.64 2.49
N ALA A 99 0.09 -1.88 3.48
CA ALA A 99 0.53 -0.84 4.41
C ALA A 99 1.55 0.09 3.74
N LEU A 100 1.62 1.34 4.23
CA LEU A 100 2.54 2.34 3.70
C LEU A 100 3.99 1.89 3.93
N SER A 101 4.74 1.63 2.86
CA SER A 101 6.13 1.19 2.93
C SER A 101 7.09 2.38 2.86
N ARG A 102 6.77 3.38 2.02
CA ARG A 102 7.62 4.54 1.78
C ARG A 102 6.84 5.79 1.40
N ILE A 103 7.32 6.93 1.87
CA ILE A 103 6.99 8.26 1.33
C ILE A 103 8.23 8.83 0.68
N ARG A 104 8.08 9.43 -0.50
CA ARG A 104 9.14 10.17 -1.20
C ARG A 104 8.65 11.54 -1.63
N ASP A 105 9.50 12.56 -1.48
CA ASP A 105 9.27 13.88 -2.07
C ASP A 105 9.95 14.04 -3.44
N ARG A 106 9.65 15.15 -4.13
CA ARG A 106 10.22 15.46 -5.45
C ARG A 106 11.74 15.70 -5.41
N SER A 107 12.29 16.06 -4.25
CA SER A 107 13.73 16.24 -4.03
C SER A 107 14.47 14.92 -3.74
N GLY A 108 13.74 13.80 -3.63
CA GLY A 108 14.31 12.48 -3.37
C GLY A 108 14.55 12.17 -1.90
N ASN A 109 14.05 13.00 -0.97
CA ASN A 109 14.04 12.64 0.43
C ASN A 109 12.98 11.56 0.67
N VAL A 110 13.29 10.60 1.55
CA VAL A 110 12.42 9.46 1.81
C VAL A 110 12.18 9.24 3.30
N ILE A 111 11.01 8.69 3.59
CA ILE A 111 10.64 8.10 4.88
C ILE A 111 10.27 6.64 4.61
N ASP A 112 10.95 5.72 5.27
CA ASP A 112 10.71 4.28 5.16
C ASP A 112 10.03 3.75 6.44
N PHE A 113 9.07 2.87 6.25
CA PHE A 113 8.32 2.20 7.31
C PHE A 113 8.66 0.72 7.33
N SER A 114 8.67 0.13 8.51
CA SER A 114 8.82 -1.31 8.71
C SER A 114 7.85 -1.80 9.76
N TYR A 115 7.34 -3.01 9.57
CA TYR A 115 6.27 -3.58 10.37
C TYR A 115 6.66 -4.93 10.96
N SER A 116 5.91 -5.33 11.98
CA SER A 116 5.84 -6.70 12.46
C SER A 116 4.44 -7.21 12.17
N GLU A 117 4.38 -8.40 11.56
CA GLU A 117 3.13 -9.08 11.22
C GLU A 117 2.95 -10.30 12.13
N ASP A 118 1.73 -10.46 12.63
CA ASP A 118 1.22 -11.69 13.21
C ASP A 118 0.44 -12.43 12.11
N LEU A 119 1.15 -13.34 11.46
CA LEU A 119 0.65 -14.11 10.32
C LEU A 119 -0.47 -15.09 10.68
N HIS A 120 -0.69 -15.37 11.98
CA HIS A 120 -1.72 -16.30 12.43
C HIS A 120 -3.03 -15.57 12.75
N ASN A 121 -2.93 -14.34 13.28
CA ASN A 121 -4.09 -13.55 13.67
C ASN A 121 -4.38 -12.38 12.71
N GLY A 122 -3.58 -12.22 11.65
CA GLY A 122 -3.70 -11.12 10.68
C GLY A 122 -3.36 -9.75 11.29
N GLY A 123 -2.69 -9.73 12.44
CA GLY A 123 -2.28 -8.49 13.11
C GLY A 123 -1.05 -7.90 12.42
N PHE A 124 -0.96 -6.57 12.36
CA PHE A 124 0.25 -5.90 11.90
C PHE A 124 0.46 -4.59 12.67
N ARG A 125 1.72 -4.21 12.91
CA ARG A 125 2.05 -2.95 13.59
C ARG A 125 3.36 -2.37 13.11
N VAL A 126 3.47 -1.04 13.13
CA VAL A 126 4.72 -0.34 12.84
C VAL A 126 5.75 -0.66 13.92
N VAL A 127 6.95 -1.10 13.54
CA VAL A 127 8.09 -1.34 14.44
C VAL A 127 9.27 -0.43 14.16
N GLY A 128 9.25 0.28 13.03
CA GLY A 128 10.30 1.23 12.71
C GLY A 128 9.88 2.26 11.68
N VAL A 129 10.33 3.49 11.92
CA VAL A 129 10.26 4.59 10.96
C VAL A 129 11.68 5.11 10.78
N ARG A 130 12.16 5.14 9.54
CA ARG A 130 13.47 5.70 9.16
C ARG A 130 13.22 6.93 8.31
N TYR A 131 13.86 8.03 8.65
CA TYR A 131 13.65 9.31 8.00
C TYR A 131 14.98 10.06 7.85
N ASN A 132 14.95 11.21 7.17
CA ASN A 132 16.11 12.03 6.82
C ASN A 132 17.11 11.37 5.86
N SER A 133 16.66 10.43 5.03
CA SER A 133 17.47 9.81 3.97
C SER A 133 17.17 10.42 2.60
N ASN A 134 18.20 10.50 1.76
CA ASN A 134 18.08 10.80 0.33
C ASN A 134 19.00 9.84 -0.43
N PRO A 135 18.49 8.69 -0.90
CA PRO A 135 19.30 7.66 -1.54
C PRO A 135 19.99 8.14 -2.82
N GLY A 136 19.32 9.00 -3.61
CA GLY A 136 19.86 9.54 -4.86
C GLY A 136 21.04 10.49 -4.64
N ALA A 137 21.08 11.19 -3.51
CA ALA A 137 22.19 12.04 -3.10
C ALA A 137 23.23 11.33 -2.21
N GLY A 138 23.11 10.00 -2.01
CA GLY A 138 23.99 9.23 -1.13
C GLY A 138 23.84 9.54 0.38
N VAL A 139 22.81 10.29 0.77
CA VAL A 139 22.59 10.69 2.17
C VAL A 139 21.87 9.56 2.91
N ARG A 140 22.63 8.83 3.75
CA ARG A 140 22.10 7.83 4.69
C ARG A 140 22.08 8.36 6.13
N ARG A 141 21.57 9.58 6.37
CA ARG A 141 21.33 10.06 7.74
C ARG A 141 20.11 9.34 8.30
N LEU A 142 20.32 8.12 8.80
CA LEU A 142 19.27 7.29 9.35
C LEU A 142 18.93 7.76 10.76
N ALA A 143 17.97 8.67 10.88
CA ALA A 143 17.25 8.81 12.13
C ALA A 143 16.20 7.68 12.18
N ARG A 144 16.13 6.95 13.30
CA ARG A 144 15.25 5.79 13.46
C ARG A 144 14.51 5.86 14.77
N THR A 145 13.19 5.74 14.70
CA THR A 145 12.37 5.41 15.87
C THR A 145 12.02 3.93 15.79
N ARG A 146 12.16 3.20 16.91
CA ARG A 146 11.66 1.83 17.06
C ARG A 146 10.59 1.81 18.15
N PHE A 147 9.56 1.01 17.91
CA PHE A 147 8.50 0.79 18.88
C PHE A 147 8.66 -0.63 19.43
N GLN A 148 8.78 -0.74 20.75
CA GLN A 148 8.74 -2.01 21.48
C GLN A 148 7.51 -1.97 22.39
N LEU A 149 6.75 -3.07 22.40
CA LEU A 149 5.68 -3.31 23.37
C LEU A 149 6.28 -4.03 24.58
#